data_AF-A0A8T2C7I2-F1
#
_entry.id   AF-A0A8T2C7I2-F1
#
_cell.length_a   1.000
_cell.length_b   1.000
_cell.length_c   1.000
_cell.angle_alpha   90.00
_cell.angle_beta   90.00
_cell.angle_gamma   90.00
#
_symmetry.space_group_name_H-M   'P 1'
#
loop_
_entity.id
_entity.type
_entity.pdbx_description
1 polymer ?
#
loop_
_entity_poly.entity_id
_entity_poly.type
_entity_poly.pdbx_seq_one_letter_code
_entity_poly.pdbx_strand_id
1 'polypeptide(L)'
;MKIELRLFLQVLQLSMVNAIKGVFVSCDIPMTQFIVNMNNSMPPSQKFIIHVLDSTHLFVQPHVEQMIRSAISDFRDQNSYEKPTS
;
A
#
# COMPACT_ATOMS: atom_id res chain seq x y z
N MET A 1 4.54 11.65 -6.15
CA MET A 1 3.78 10.93 -5.12
C MET A 1 3.45 11.91 -4.00
N LYS A 2 2.28 12.58 -4.08
CA LYS A 2 1.82 13.52 -3.06
C LYS A 2 0.99 12.74 -2.04
N ILE A 3 1.54 12.58 -0.85
CA ILE A 3 0.90 11.90 0.28
C ILE A 3 0.00 12.96 0.93
N GLU A 4 -1.25 13.07 0.47
CA GLU A 4 -2.24 14.01 1.01
C GLU A 4 -2.82 13.48 2.32
N LEU A 5 -2.29 14.00 3.43
CA LEU A 5 -2.58 13.61 4.81
C LEU A 5 -3.89 14.20 5.37
N ARG A 6 -4.76 14.82 4.55
CA ARG A 6 -5.68 15.85 5.06
C ARG A 6 -7.18 15.57 5.15
N LEU A 7 -7.74 14.43 4.75
CA LEU A 7 -9.22 14.32 4.72
C LEU A 7 -9.91 13.41 5.75
N PHE A 8 -9.21 12.54 6.48
CA PHE A 8 -9.93 11.57 7.34
C PHE A 8 -10.34 12.10 8.73
N LEU A 9 -9.89 13.30 9.11
CA LEU A 9 -10.07 13.86 10.46
C LEU A 9 -11.37 14.67 10.66
N GLN A 10 -12.09 15.07 9.61
CA GLN A 10 -13.20 16.05 9.73
C GLN A 10 -14.62 15.49 9.82
N VAL A 11 -14.85 14.17 9.71
CA VAL A 11 -16.23 13.60 9.65
C VAL A 11 -16.71 12.97 10.98
N LEU A 12 -15.88 12.93 12.04
CA LEU A 12 -16.13 12.08 13.22
C LEU A 12 -16.25 12.83 14.56
N GLN A 13 -17.15 13.81 14.65
CA GLN A 13 -17.44 14.49 15.93
C GLN A 13 -18.51 13.82 16.83
N LEU A 14 -19.08 12.65 16.51
CA LEU A 14 -20.19 12.08 17.33
C LEU A 14 -20.23 10.54 17.56
N SER A 15 -19.17 9.77 17.31
CA SER A 15 -19.12 8.36 17.74
C SER A 15 -17.69 7.98 18.13
N MET A 16 -17.52 7.00 19.02
CA MET A 16 -16.22 6.55 19.50
C MET A 16 -15.31 6.19 18.31
N VAL A 17 -14.34 7.06 18.01
CA VAL A 17 -13.51 6.96 16.82
C VAL A 17 -12.30 6.08 17.13
N ASN A 18 -12.19 4.91 16.50
CA ASN A 18 -10.95 4.15 16.57
C ASN A 18 -9.98 4.69 15.51
N ALA A 19 -9.13 5.63 15.91
CA ALA A 19 -8.11 6.20 15.05
C ALA A 19 -6.90 5.24 14.95
N ILE A 20 -6.86 4.44 13.88
CA ILE A 20 -5.72 3.58 13.57
C ILE A 20 -4.71 4.39 12.76
N LYS A 21 -3.48 4.51 13.27
CA LYS A 21 -2.36 5.11 12.51
C LYS A 21 -1.90 4.12 11.45
N GLY A 22 -1.85 4.57 10.20
CA GLY A 22 -1.41 3.76 9.07
C GLY A 22 -0.90 4.62 7.93
N VAL A 23 -0.42 3.97 6.88
CA VAL A 23 0.06 4.60 5.66
C VAL A 23 -0.96 4.37 4.56
N PHE A 24 -1.29 5.44 3.85
CA PHE A 24 -2.14 5.39 2.67
C PHE A 24 -1.25 5.17 1.43
N VAL A 25 -1.53 4.10 0.69
CA VAL A 25 -0.80 3.73 -0.53
C VAL A 25 -1.75 3.86 -1.70
N SER A 26 -1.42 4.79 -2.60
CA SER A 26 -2.07 4.96 -3.90
C SER A 26 -1.15 4.46 -5.01
N CYS A 27 -1.58 3.44 -5.76
CA CYS A 27 -0.82 2.84 -6.84
C CYS A 27 -1.73 2.25 -7.91
N ASP A 28 -1.17 1.92 -9.07
CA ASP A 28 -1.92 1.31 -10.18
C ASP A 28 -2.56 -0.02 -9.76
N ILE A 29 -3.62 -0.42 -10.46
CA ILE A 29 -4.35 -1.68 -10.20
C ILE A 29 -3.41 -2.90 -10.13
N PRO A 30 -2.49 -3.15 -11.09
CA PRO A 30 -1.60 -4.32 -11.02
C PRO A 30 -0.65 -4.27 -9.82
N MET A 31 -0.23 -3.07 -9.40
CA MET A 31 0.65 -2.91 -8.23
C MET A 31 -0.12 -3.20 -6.93
N THR A 32 -1.36 -2.73 -6.86
CA THR A 32 -2.26 -3.01 -5.73
C THR A 32 -2.48 -4.51 -5.57
N GLN A 33 -2.74 -5.22 -6.67
CA GLN A 33 -2.89 -6.69 -6.67
C GLN A 33 -1.62 -7.40 -6.23
N PHE A 34 -0.45 -6.94 -6.67
CA PHE A 34 0.85 -7.47 -6.21
C PHE A 34 1.02 -7.34 -4.69
N ILE A 35 0.73 -6.16 -4.12
CA ILE A 35 0.82 -5.91 -2.68
C ILE A 35 -0.17 -6.77 -1.89
N VAL A 36 -1.40 -6.93 -2.38
CA VAL A 36 -2.42 -7.80 -1.77
C VAL A 36 -1.95 -9.26 -1.78
N ASN A 37 -1.40 -9.72 -2.89
CA ASN A 37 -0.86 -11.08 -2.99
C ASN A 37 0.32 -11.30 -2.03
N MET A 38 1.23 -10.32 -1.92
CA MET A 38 2.33 -10.34 -0.96
C MET A 38 1.82 -10.45 0.48
N ASN A 39 0.82 -9.65 0.86
CA ASN A 39 0.19 -9.73 2.17
C ASN A 39 -0.49 -11.09 2.43
N ASN A 40 -1.11 -11.69 1.40
CA ASN A 40 -1.75 -13.00 1.51
C ASN A 40 -0.75 -14.15 1.64
N SER A 41 0.46 -13.98 1.10
CA SER A 41 1.55 -14.96 1.22
C SER A 41 2.19 -14.98 2.62
N MET A 42 1.97 -13.94 3.43
CA MET A 42 2.51 -13.83 4.78
C MET A 42 1.66 -14.55 5.83
N PRO A 43 2.27 -15.05 6.93
CA PRO A 43 1.55 -15.55 8.08
C PRO A 43 0.58 -14.51 8.67
N PRO A 44 -0.50 -14.93 9.35
CA PRO A 44 -1.49 -14.01 9.93
C PRO A 44 -0.89 -12.94 10.85
N SER A 45 0.18 -13.26 11.58
CA SER A 45 0.90 -12.33 12.47
C SER A 45 1.70 -11.25 11.74
N GLN A 46 1.98 -11.44 10.46
CA GLN A 46 2.80 -10.56 9.63
C GLN A 46 1.99 -9.84 8.55
N LYS A 47 0.67 -10.06 8.50
CA LYS A 47 -0.21 -9.32 7.59
C LYS A 47 -0.16 -7.83 7.93
N PHE A 48 0.06 -7.03 6.89
CA PHE A 48 0.30 -5.60 7.02
C PHE A 48 -0.80 -4.73 6.40
N ILE A 49 -1.69 -5.31 5.60
CA ILE A 49 -2.87 -4.60 5.10
C ILE A 49 -3.90 -4.51 6.22
N ILE A 50 -4.25 -3.27 6.60
CA ILE A 50 -5.31 -2.98 7.56
C ILE A 50 -6.66 -3.01 6.84
N HIS A 51 -6.76 -2.26 5.74
CA HIS A 51 -7.94 -2.23 4.88
C HIS A 51 -7.59 -2.02 3.41
N VAL A 52 -8.32 -2.70 2.53
CA VAL A 52 -8.38 -2.38 1.10
C VAL A 52 -9.50 -1.36 0.93
N LEU A 53 -9.17 -0.16 0.49
CA LEU A 53 -10.16 0.91 0.29
C LEU A 53 -10.81 0.74 -1.08
N ASP A 54 -10.00 0.57 -2.12
CA ASP A 54 -10.43 0.37 -3.51
C ASP A 54 -9.38 -0.44 -4.29
N SER A 55 -9.59 -0.61 -5.60
CA SER A 55 -8.66 -1.29 -6.52
C SER A 55 -7.30 -0.58 -6.71
N THR A 56 -7.17 0.68 -6.30
CA THR A 56 -5.95 1.49 -6.41
C THR A 56 -5.46 2.05 -5.06
N HIS A 57 -6.19 1.77 -3.99
CA HIS A 57 -5.99 2.41 -2.69
C HIS A 57 -5.95 1.38 -1.56
N LEU A 58 -4.86 1.37 -0.82
CA LEU A 58 -4.62 0.48 0.32
C LEU A 58 -4.31 1.29 1.57
N PHE A 59 -4.77 0.78 2.71
CA PHE A 59 -4.38 1.27 4.03
C PHE A 59 -3.58 0.20 4.75
N VAL A 60 -2.31 0.50 5.02
CA VAL A 60 -1.33 -0.46 5.53
C VAL A 60 -0.70 0.00 6.85
N GLN A 61 -0.07 -0.94 7.55
CA GLN A 61 0.69 -0.64 8.76
C GLN A 61 1.89 0.28 8.45
N PRO A 62 2.26 1.21 9.36
CA PRO A 62 3.30 2.18 9.07
C PRO A 62 4.71 1.58 8.95
N HIS A 63 4.96 0.43 9.56
CA HIS A 63 6.28 -0.22 9.55
C HIS A 63 6.63 -0.88 8.21
N VAL A 64 5.65 -1.09 7.32
CA VAL A 64 5.89 -1.77 6.03
C VAL A 64 6.13 -0.81 4.87
N GLU A 65 6.14 0.51 5.12
CA GLU A 65 6.34 1.49 4.05
C GLU A 65 7.62 1.20 3.25
N GLN A 66 8.73 0.96 3.95
CA GLN A 66 10.02 0.71 3.31
C GLN A 66 10.05 -0.63 2.57
N MET A 67 9.43 -1.66 3.14
CA MET A 67 9.30 -2.98 2.51
C MET A 67 8.52 -2.90 1.20
N ILE A 68 7.36 -2.23 1.20
CA ILE A 68 6.53 -2.05 0.01
C ILE A 68 7.28 -1.26 -1.06
N ARG A 69 7.99 -0.19 -0.67
CA ARG A 69 8.80 0.63 -1.61
C ARG A 69 9.89 -0.20 -2.29
N SER A 70 10.65 -0.98 -1.52
CA SER A 70 11.70 -1.85 -2.07
C SER A 70 11.11 -2.91 -3.00
N ALA A 71 10.06 -3.61 -2.57
CA ALA A 71 9.47 -4.67 -3.37
C ALA A 71 8.83 -4.15 -4.67
N ILE A 72 8.22 -2.95 -4.66
CA ILE A 72 7.72 -2.31 -5.89
C ILE A 72 8.89 -1.93 -6.81
N SER A 73 9.99 -1.41 -6.27
CA SER A 73 11.19 -1.09 -7.06
C SER A 73 11.72 -2.35 -7.75
N ASP A 74 11.94 -3.41 -6.98
CA ASP A 74 12.46 -4.69 -7.48
C ASP A 74 11.51 -5.30 -8.53
N PHE A 75 10.20 -5.25 -8.26
CA PHE A 75 9.19 -5.71 -9.22
C PHE A 75 9.22 -4.90 -10.51
N ARG A 76 9.38 -3.58 -10.43
CA ARG A 76 9.45 -2.72 -11.62
C ARG A 76 10.72 -2.98 -12.41
N ASP A 77 11.86 -3.17 -11.74
CA ASP A 77 13.14 -3.41 -12.38
C ASP A 77 13.16 -4.77 -13.08
N GLN A 78 12.57 -5.81 -12.48
CA GLN A 78 12.41 -7.13 -13.11
C GLN A 78 11.48 -7.12 -14.33
N ASN A 79 10.48 -6.22 -14.35
CA ASN A 79 9.53 -6.11 -15.45
C ASN A 79 9.89 -5.00 -16.46
N SER A 80 11.01 -4.29 -16.24
CA SER A 80 11.49 -3.26 -17.16
C SER A 80 12.25 -3.92 -18.31
N TYR A 81 11.66 -3.90 -19.51
CA TYR A 81 12.33 -4.37 -20.72
C TYR A 81 13.46 -3.41 -21.10
N GLU A 82 14.71 -3.84 -20.93
CA GLU A 82 15.84 -3.16 -21.58
C GLU A 82 15.86 -3.57 -23.05
N LYS A 83 15.69 -2.59 -23.94
CA LYS A 83 15.76 -2.82 -25.40
C LYS A 83 17.13 -3.41 -25.72
N PRO A 84 17.23 -4.57 -26.39
CA PRO A 84 18.53 -5.13 -26.74
C PRO A 84 19.29 -4.11 -27.57
N THR A 85 20.42 -3.64 -27.05
CA THR A 85 21.36 -2.85 -27.85
C THR A 85 21.99 -3.81 -28.86
N SER A 86 21.56 -3.67 -30.12
CA SER A 86 22.16 -4.36 -31.27
C SER A 86 23.55 -3.81 -31.58
#